data_AF-A0A3S0G5S2-F1
#
_entry.id   AF-A0A3S0G5S2-F1
#
_cell.length_a   1.000
_cell.length_b   1.000
_cell.length_c   1.000
_cell.angle_alpha   90.00
_cell.angle_beta   90.00
_cell.angle_gamma   90.00
#
_symmetry.space_group_name_H-M   'P 1'
#
loop_
_entity.id
_entity.type
_entity.pdbx_description
1 polymer ?
#
loop_
_entity_poly.entity_id
_entity_poly.type
_entity_poly.pdbx_seq_one_letter_code
_entity_poly.pdbx_strand_id
1 'polypeptide(L)'
;MSGDKTAGLPVPGWRRVVAIMLDMVLVFIGFGFAVGWATGGLTPNGFSLSGWPALLFYALGFAYFGIGWNYAGGTIGDRVMRIPRPRRP
;
A
#
# COMPACT_ATOMS: atom_id res chain seq x y z
N MET A 1 -36.36 -19.60 -11.73
CA MET A 1 -35.53 -18.96 -10.69
C MET A 1 -34.55 -18.02 -11.38
N SER A 2 -34.93 -16.74 -11.48
CA SER A 2 -34.08 -15.72 -12.12
C SER A 2 -32.90 -15.44 -11.20
N GLY A 3 -31.69 -15.59 -11.73
CA GLY A 3 -30.45 -15.34 -11.00
C GLY A 3 -30.26 -13.84 -10.80
N ASP A 4 -30.39 -13.40 -9.54
CA ASP A 4 -29.87 -12.11 -9.08
C ASP A 4 -28.35 -12.15 -9.16
N LYS A 5 -27.82 -11.81 -10.34
CA LYS A 5 -26.45 -11.32 -10.45
C LYS A 5 -26.46 -9.94 -9.81
N THR A 6 -26.26 -9.87 -8.49
CA THR A 6 -25.78 -8.66 -7.83
C THR A 6 -24.34 -8.43 -8.34
N ALA A 7 -24.22 -8.03 -9.61
CA ALA A 7 -22.98 -7.59 -10.19
C ALA A 7 -22.64 -6.29 -9.47
N GLY A 8 -21.80 -6.39 -8.42
CA GLY A 8 -21.37 -5.26 -7.63
C GLY A 8 -20.92 -4.14 -8.56
N LEU A 9 -21.48 -2.95 -8.37
CA LEU A 9 -21.20 -1.78 -9.20
C LEU A 9 -19.68 -1.61 -9.35
N PRO A 10 -19.18 -1.33 -10.57
CA PRO A 10 -17.77 -1.11 -10.79
C PRO A 10 -17.26 -0.03 -9.83
N VAL A 11 -16.22 -0.35 -9.06
CA VAL A 11 -15.67 0.59 -8.07
C VAL A 11 -15.18 1.83 -8.81
N PRO A 12 -15.62 3.04 -8.42
CA PRO A 12 -15.16 4.27 -9.04
C PRO A 12 -13.64 4.41 -8.99
N GLY A 13 -13.01 4.77 -10.11
CA GLY A 13 -11.55 4.88 -10.22
C GLY A 13 -10.92 5.81 -9.18
N TRP A 14 -11.62 6.88 -8.77
CA TRP A 14 -11.16 7.79 -7.73
C TRP A 14 -10.93 7.10 -6.38
N ARG A 15 -11.74 6.09 -6.02
CA ARG A 15 -11.53 5.33 -4.77
C ARG A 15 -10.22 4.57 -4.80
N ARG A 16 -9.86 4.02 -5.97
CA ARG A 16 -8.59 3.33 -6.17
C ARG A 16 -7.41 4.30 -6.11
N VAL A 17 -7.55 5.51 -6.64
CA VAL A 17 -6.53 6.56 -6.53
C VAL A 17 -6.32 6.95 -5.06
N VAL A 18 -7.39 7.19 -4.31
CA VAL A 18 -7.27 7.56 -2.89
C VAL A 18 -6.71 6.40 -2.05
N ALA A 19 -7.07 5.14 -2.35
CA ALA A 19 -6.46 3.98 -1.72
C ALA A 19 -4.94 3.95 -1.92
N ILE A 20 -4.48 4.14 -3.16
CA ILE A 20 -3.04 4.19 -3.48
C ILE A 20 -2.36 5.34 -2.76
N MET A 21 -2.97 6.53 -2.72
CA MET A 21 -2.42 7.68 -1.99
C MET A 21 -2.31 7.39 -0.49
N LEU A 22 -3.32 6.75 0.11
CA LEU A 22 -3.31 6.35 1.51
C LEU A 22 -2.19 5.34 1.80
N ASP A 23 -2.01 4.34 0.94
CA ASP A 23 -0.90 3.39 1.05
C ASP A 23 0.45 4.09 0.89
N MET A 24 0.56 5.06 -0.01
CA MET A 24 1.81 5.81 -0.22
C MET A 24 2.22 6.55 1.04
N VAL A 25 1.27 7.20 1.72
CA VAL A 25 1.49 7.87 3.02
C VAL A 25 1.86 6.85 4.10
N LEU A 26 1.16 5.72 4.16
CA LEU A 26 1.41 4.66 5.15
C LEU A 26 2.80 4.03 4.97
N VAL A 27 3.22 3.80 3.72
CA VAL A 27 4.54 3.29 3.37
C VAL A 27 5.61 4.32 3.72
N PHE A 28 5.40 5.59 3.34
CA PHE A 28 6.35 6.65 3.63
C PHE A 28 6.56 6.87 5.12
N ILE A 29 5.48 6.95 5.89
CA ILE A 29 5.58 7.18 7.34
C ILE A 29 6.02 5.88 8.02
N GLY A 30 5.33 4.76 7.77
CA GLY A 30 5.61 3.49 8.43
C GLY A 30 7.00 2.95 8.11
N PHE A 31 7.29 2.67 6.85
CA PHE A 31 8.60 2.12 6.46
C PHE A 31 9.70 3.17 6.52
N GLY A 32 9.41 4.44 6.21
CA GLY A 32 10.42 5.50 6.25
C GLY A 32 10.93 5.74 7.68
N PHE A 33 10.03 5.82 8.67
CA PHE A 33 10.45 5.89 10.07
C PHE A 33 11.06 4.58 10.56
N ALA A 34 10.53 3.41 10.17
CA ALA A 34 11.10 2.13 10.60
C ALA A 34 12.55 1.96 10.11
N VAL A 35 12.82 2.26 8.83
CA VAL A 35 14.17 2.22 8.28
C VAL A 35 15.02 3.34 8.86
N GLY A 36 14.51 4.56 8.98
CA GLY A 36 15.23 5.68 9.60
C GLY A 36 15.67 5.36 11.03
N TRP A 37 14.79 4.74 11.82
CA TRP A 37 15.09 4.28 13.17
C TRP A 37 16.13 3.16 13.18
N ALA A 38 15.98 2.15 12.32
CA ALA A 38 16.90 1.01 12.24
C ALA A 38 18.30 1.38 11.72
N THR A 39 18.40 2.44 10.92
CA THR A 39 19.67 2.87 10.27
C THR A 39 20.31 4.09 10.91
N GLY A 40 19.66 4.68 11.91
CA GLY A 40 20.12 5.94 12.55
C GLY A 40 19.88 7.18 11.70
N GLY A 41 19.10 7.10 10.62
CA GLY A 41 18.74 8.21 9.74
C GLY A 41 17.58 9.07 10.24
N LEU A 42 17.17 8.96 11.51
CA LEU A 42 16.13 9.84 12.05
C LEU A 42 16.64 11.28 12.18
N THR A 43 15.76 12.23 11.90
CA THR A 43 16.03 13.66 12.02
C THR A 43 14.96 14.31 12.89
N PRO A 44 15.19 15.52 13.43
CA PRO A 44 14.18 16.21 14.24
C PRO A 44 12.83 16.42 13.53
N ASN A 45 12.82 16.46 12.19
CA ASN A 45 11.63 16.69 11.39
C ASN A 45 11.10 15.42 10.68
N GLY A 46 11.71 14.25 10.91
CA GLY A 46 11.32 13.01 10.23
C GLY A 46 12.47 12.04 10.05
N PHE A 47 12.79 11.69 8.81
CA PHE A 47 13.88 10.77 8.47
C PHE A 47 14.62 11.24 7.22
N SER A 48 15.90 10.91 7.15
CA SER A 48 16.76 11.10 5.99
C SER A 48 17.34 9.74 5.59
N LEU A 49 16.90 9.25 4.44
CA LEU A 49 17.35 7.97 3.88
C LEU A 49 18.20 8.27 2.64
N SER A 50 19.52 8.11 2.77
CA SER A 50 20.47 8.38 1.69
C SER A 50 21.41 7.20 1.46
N GLY A 51 21.59 6.80 0.19
CA GLY A 51 22.43 5.65 -0.16
C GLY A 51 21.71 4.33 0.13
N TRP A 52 22.34 3.43 0.88
CA TRP A 52 21.80 2.08 1.12
C TRP A 52 20.44 2.05 1.85
N PRO A 53 20.13 2.91 2.86
CA PRO A 53 18.83 2.91 3.53
C PRO A 53 17.69 3.27 2.59
N ALA A 54 17.95 4.10 1.56
CA ALA A 54 16.97 4.41 0.54
C ALA A 54 16.62 3.17 -0.30
N LEU A 55 17.63 2.35 -0.66
CA LEU A 55 17.41 1.09 -1.35
C LEU A 55 16.58 0.12 -0.52
N LEU A 56 16.86 0.02 0.79
CA LEU A 56 16.07 -0.82 1.70
C LEU A 56 14.61 -0.33 1.78
N PHE A 57 14.39 0.98 1.90
CA PHE A 57 13.05 1.56 1.91
C PHE A 57 12.27 1.22 0.64
N TYR A 58 12.87 1.38 -0.54
CA TYR A 58 12.22 1.00 -1.81
C TYR A 58 11.97 -0.51 -1.89
N ALA A 59 12.91 -1.34 -1.46
CA ALA A 59 12.74 -2.79 -1.43
C ALA A 59 11.55 -3.21 -0.54
N LEU A 60 11.41 -2.61 0.64
CA LEU A 60 10.28 -2.82 1.55
C LEU A 60 8.95 -2.31 0.94
N GLY A 61 8.98 -1.15 0.28
CA GLY A 61 7.82 -0.63 -0.45
C GLY A 61 7.35 -1.58 -1.54
N PHE A 62 8.26 -2.03 -2.41
CA PHE A 62 7.94 -3.01 -3.45
C PHE A 62 7.45 -4.34 -2.87
N ALA A 63 8.06 -4.82 -1.79
CA ALA A 63 7.59 -6.02 -1.10
C ALA A 63 6.17 -5.84 -0.56
N TYR A 64 5.88 -4.70 0.08
CA TYR A 64 4.53 -4.38 0.60
C TYR A 64 3.48 -4.37 -0.51
N PHE A 65 3.71 -3.62 -1.60
CA PHE A 65 2.78 -3.55 -2.71
C PHE A 65 2.67 -4.88 -3.47
N GLY A 66 3.78 -5.61 -3.63
CA GLY A 66 3.82 -6.92 -4.26
C GLY A 66 3.03 -7.98 -3.48
N ILE A 67 3.21 -8.05 -2.16
CA ILE A 67 2.45 -8.95 -1.28
C ILE A 67 0.97 -8.53 -1.24
N GLY A 68 0.69 -7.22 -1.14
CA GLY A 68 -0.65 -6.66 -1.19
C GLY A 68 -1.40 -7.10 -2.46
N TRP A 69 -0.73 -7.03 -3.60
CA TRP A 69 -1.32 -7.38 -4.88
C TRP A 69 -1.48 -8.90 -5.08
N ASN A 70 -0.46 -9.69 -4.73
CA ASN A 70 -0.46 -11.13 -5.01
C ASN A 70 -1.19 -11.98 -3.96
N TYR A 71 -1.12 -11.64 -2.68
CA TYR A 71 -1.61 -12.51 -1.59
C TYR A 71 -2.83 -11.94 -0.86
N ALA A 72 -2.92 -10.62 -0.72
CA ALA A 72 -3.92 -10.00 0.15
C ALA A 72 -5.23 -9.61 -0.56
N GLY A 73 -5.31 -9.74 -1.90
CA GLY A 73 -6.45 -9.26 -2.69
C GLY A 73 -6.51 -7.73 -2.77
N GLY A 74 -5.40 -7.03 -2.54
CA GLY A 74 -5.33 -5.58 -2.45
C GLY A 74 -4.43 -5.12 -1.30
N THR A 75 -4.04 -3.85 -1.35
CA THR A 75 -3.24 -3.18 -0.30
C THR A 75 -4.10 -2.81 0.91
N ILE A 76 -3.50 -2.30 1.98
CA ILE A 76 -4.25 -1.80 3.15
C ILE A 76 -5.22 -0.68 2.72
N GLY A 77 -4.81 0.20 1.81
CA GLY A 77 -5.67 1.23 1.24
C GLY A 77 -6.89 0.66 0.51
N ASP A 78 -6.72 -0.43 -0.25
CA ASP A 78 -7.87 -1.12 -0.87
C ASP A 78 -8.82 -1.69 0.18
N ARG A 79 -8.30 -2.21 1.30
CA ARG A 79 -9.12 -2.73 2.41
C ARG A 79 -9.88 -1.62 3.13
N VAL A 80 -9.22 -0.50 3.41
CA VAL A 80 -9.82 0.70 4.03
C VAL A 80 -10.95 1.24 3.14
N MET A 81 -10.72 1.29 1.82
CA MET A 81 -11.71 1.74 0.85
C MET A 81 -12.73 0.67 0.44
N ARG A 82 -12.66 -0.53 1.03
CA ARG A 82 -13.52 -1.68 0.73
C ARG A 82 -13.62 -1.95 -0.78
N ILE A 83 -12.49 -1.91 -1.48
CA ILE A 83 -12.41 -2.15 -2.92
C ILE A 83 -12.32 -3.66 -3.14
N PRO A 84 -13.36 -4.33 -3.68
CA PRO A 84 -13.27 -5.74 -4.01
C PRO A 84 -12.36 -5.88 -5.23
N ARG A 85 -11.23 -6.57 -5.10
CA ARG A 85 -10.46 -7.04 -6.25
C ARG A 85 -10.74 -8.53 -6.44
N PRO A 86 -11.06 -8.98 -7.66
CA PRO A 86 -11.09 -10.41 -7.96
C PRO A 86 -9.70 -10.98 -7.64
N ARG A 87 -9.61 -11.93 -6.70
CA ARG A 87 -8.40 -12.76 -6.57
C ARG A 87 -8.25 -13.47 -7.91
N ARG A 88 -7.17 -13.20 -8.64
CA ARG A 88 -6.87 -13.99 -9.84
C ARG A 88 -6.71 -15.45 -9.41
N PRO A 89 -7.36 -16.40 -10.08
CA PRO A 89 -7.24 -17.83 -9.79
C PRO A 89 -5.79 -18.30 -9.99
#